data_AF-A0A939UVC5-F1
#
_entry.id   AF-A0A939UVC5-F1
#
_cell.length_a   1.000
_cell.length_b   1.000
_cell.length_c   1.000
_cell.angle_alpha   90.00
_cell.angle_beta   90.00
_cell.angle_gamma   90.00
#
_symmetry.space_group_name_H-M   'P 1'
#
loop_
_entity.id
_entity.type
_entity.pdbx_description
1 polymer ?
#
loop_
_entity_poly.entity_id
_entity_poly.type
_entity_poly.pdbx_seq_one_letter_code
_entity_poly.pdbx_strand_id
1 'polypeptide(L)'
;MKPKTIFQSLPLKGVGGSLLLCGIFWLCAQQASAQLKPSSRYVAYSMDDSYKNDNMVKLGKGWGKRSIKVPNGGQSPDIVTLVKAFNQTWPNYVVGAVLDKAKDPKFTREVDEEYDTEIIVDRKNGFVSWDSGGTDGDSMEACVWRRNNGHRLFAIQVSSPVDPVITVICFYDYDPKTATLKPEASPVDSFKGSGAEYVSYILPRVGKDFIISEYTDDAYIKYIYTWDGTKHVFSKTTKEK
;
A
#
# COMPACT_ATOMS: atom_id res chain seq x y z
N MET A 1 -7.20 28.40 -80.26
CA MET A 1 -6.28 27.27 -79.96
C MET A 1 -6.13 27.22 -78.45
N LYS A 2 -6.83 26.34 -77.71
CA LYS A 2 -6.47 24.96 -77.30
C LYS A 2 -5.08 24.85 -76.62
N PRO A 3 -4.85 24.00 -75.60
CA PRO A 3 -5.79 23.18 -74.82
C PRO A 3 -5.47 22.98 -73.31
N LYS A 4 -6.41 22.30 -72.63
CA LYS A 4 -6.26 21.45 -71.42
C LYS A 4 -5.15 20.40 -71.60
N THR A 5 -4.64 19.78 -70.53
CA THR A 5 -4.88 18.36 -70.14
C THR A 5 -3.96 17.90 -68.99
N ILE A 6 -4.53 16.99 -68.20
CA ILE A 6 -4.11 16.26 -67.00
C ILE A 6 -3.12 15.12 -67.34
N PHE A 7 -2.21 14.70 -66.44
CA PHE A 7 -2.14 13.33 -65.87
C PHE A 7 -0.90 13.05 -65.01
N GLN A 8 -1.12 12.10 -64.10
CA GLN A 8 -0.33 11.62 -62.96
C GLN A 8 0.98 10.89 -63.31
N SER A 9 1.93 10.87 -62.36
CA SER A 9 2.64 9.65 -61.93
C SER A 9 3.29 9.82 -60.53
N LEU A 10 3.06 8.83 -59.67
CA LEU A 10 3.75 8.52 -58.38
C LEU A 10 5.07 7.76 -58.67
N PRO A 11 5.96 7.40 -57.69
CA PRO A 11 5.99 7.67 -56.23
C PRO A 11 7.38 8.06 -55.66
N LEU A 12 7.41 8.51 -54.40
CA LEU A 12 8.19 7.95 -53.25
C LEU A 12 8.62 9.00 -52.22
N LYS A 13 8.36 8.63 -50.96
CA LYS A 13 9.03 9.04 -49.71
C LYS A 13 8.72 10.44 -49.17
N GLY A 14 7.78 10.45 -48.23
CA GLY A 14 7.60 11.49 -47.24
C GLY A 14 6.64 10.99 -46.17
N VAL A 15 7.16 10.24 -45.20
CA VAL A 15 6.40 9.81 -44.02
C VAL A 15 6.05 11.07 -43.21
N GLY A 16 4.79 11.47 -43.25
CA GLY A 16 4.25 12.54 -42.45
C GLY A 16 2.89 12.14 -41.91
N GLY A 17 2.73 12.19 -40.59
CA GLY A 17 1.42 12.25 -39.94
C GLY A 17 0.91 10.93 -39.35
N SER A 18 1.42 10.58 -38.16
CA SER A 18 0.54 10.03 -37.12
C SER A 18 1.10 10.41 -35.75
N LEU A 19 0.72 11.60 -35.32
CA LEU A 19 1.13 12.23 -34.07
C LEU A 19 -0.08 12.16 -33.13
N LEU A 20 -0.46 10.97 -32.68
CA LEU A 20 -1.57 10.80 -31.74
C LEU A 20 -1.63 9.38 -31.16
N LEU A 21 -0.60 8.94 -30.42
CA LEU A 21 -0.71 7.75 -29.56
C LEU A 21 0.36 7.60 -28.46
N CYS A 22 1.15 8.64 -28.14
CA CYS A 22 2.15 8.57 -27.06
C CYS A 22 1.76 9.29 -25.75
N GLY A 23 0.54 9.81 -25.64
CA GLY A 23 0.12 10.62 -24.48
C GLY A 23 -0.43 9.84 -23.27
N ILE A 24 -0.77 8.55 -23.41
CA ILE A 24 -1.49 7.79 -22.37
C ILE A 24 -0.59 6.79 -21.63
N PHE A 25 0.55 6.41 -22.20
CA PHE A 25 1.48 5.48 -21.54
C PHE A 25 2.48 6.14 -20.59
N TRP A 26 2.60 7.47 -20.61
CA TRP A 26 3.57 8.21 -19.78
C TRP A 26 3.02 8.68 -18.43
N LEU A 27 1.70 8.63 -18.22
CA LEU A 27 1.09 8.99 -16.93
C LEU A 27 1.12 7.84 -15.89
N CYS A 28 1.20 6.58 -16.34
CA CYS A 28 1.21 5.42 -15.45
C CYS A 28 2.60 5.09 -14.85
N ALA A 29 3.67 5.72 -15.33
CA ALA A 29 5.03 5.48 -14.83
C ALA A 29 5.42 6.34 -13.60
N GLN A 30 4.63 7.37 -13.26
CA GLN A 30 4.83 8.24 -12.08
C GLN A 30 4.04 7.81 -10.83
N GLN A 31 3.20 6.78 -10.90
CA GLN A 31 2.27 6.40 -9.81
C GLN A 31 2.82 5.37 -8.80
N ALA A 32 4.14 5.26 -8.64
CA ALA A 32 4.76 4.62 -7.47
C ALA A 32 5.35 5.64 -6.47
N SER A 33 5.10 6.94 -6.67
CA SER A 33 5.76 8.04 -5.95
C SER A 33 4.92 8.69 -4.86
N ALA A 34 3.77 8.10 -4.50
CA ALA A 34 2.89 8.58 -3.43
C ALA A 34 2.90 7.61 -2.23
N GLN A 35 4.09 7.19 -1.80
CA GLN A 35 4.29 7.04 -0.37
C GLN A 35 4.31 8.46 0.18
N LEU A 36 3.55 8.72 1.24
CA LEU A 36 3.76 9.94 2.04
C LEU A 36 5.25 9.97 2.34
N LYS A 37 5.91 11.02 1.81
CA LYS A 37 7.34 11.05 1.46
C LYS A 37 8.13 9.98 2.22
N PRO A 38 8.75 9.01 1.52
CA PRO A 38 9.68 8.12 2.19
C PRO A 38 10.60 9.02 3.01
N SER A 39 10.69 8.80 4.33
CA SER A 39 11.67 9.54 5.13
C SER A 39 13.01 9.45 4.41
N SER A 40 13.88 10.43 4.59
CA SER A 40 15.23 10.46 4.00
C SER A 40 15.98 9.11 4.14
N ARG A 41 15.60 8.27 5.11
CA ARG A 41 16.07 6.89 5.32
C ARG A 41 15.69 5.88 4.22
N TYR A 42 14.53 5.95 3.57
CA TYR A 42 14.21 4.99 2.48
C TYR A 42 14.98 5.29 1.18
N VAL A 43 15.21 6.58 0.90
CA VAL A 43 15.84 7.02 -0.36
C VAL A 43 17.33 6.68 -0.41
N ALA A 44 18.06 6.80 0.71
CA ALA A 44 19.50 6.51 0.75
C ALA A 44 19.83 5.00 0.60
N TYR A 45 18.95 4.11 1.07
CA TYR A 45 19.27 2.67 1.18
C TYR A 45 18.64 1.80 0.09
N SER A 46 17.53 2.24 -0.51
CA SER A 46 16.99 1.59 -1.72
C SER A 46 17.96 1.64 -2.93
N MET A 47 19.07 2.40 -2.81
CA MET A 47 20.16 2.48 -3.78
C MET A 47 21.35 1.55 -3.48
N ASP A 48 21.38 0.86 -2.33
CA ASP A 48 22.42 -0.11 -2.01
C ASP A 48 22.10 -1.47 -2.66
N ASP A 49 23.02 -1.95 -3.51
CA ASP A 49 22.89 -3.19 -4.26
C ASP A 49 22.83 -4.45 -3.39
N SER A 50 23.33 -4.39 -2.15
CA SER A 50 23.30 -5.53 -1.21
C SER A 50 21.88 -5.88 -0.76
N TYR A 51 20.98 -4.89 -0.70
CA TYR A 51 19.59 -5.07 -0.26
C TYR A 51 18.58 -5.19 -1.41
N LYS A 52 19.01 -5.15 -2.68
CA LYS A 52 18.08 -5.20 -3.84
C LYS A 52 17.21 -6.46 -3.90
N ASN A 53 17.68 -7.54 -3.29
CA ASN A 53 16.98 -8.81 -3.24
C ASN A 53 16.08 -8.97 -2.01
N ASP A 54 16.14 -8.04 -1.07
CA ASP A 54 15.31 -8.02 0.12
C ASP A 54 13.82 -7.85 -0.24
N ASN A 55 12.96 -8.58 0.47
CA ASN A 55 11.53 -8.58 0.17
C ASN A 55 10.86 -7.24 0.50
N MET A 56 11.31 -6.52 1.53
CA MET A 56 10.81 -5.19 1.87
C MET A 56 11.22 -4.14 0.83
N VAL A 57 12.44 -4.23 0.30
CA VAL A 57 12.89 -3.37 -0.81
C VAL A 57 12.07 -3.63 -2.07
N LYS A 58 11.85 -4.90 -2.43
CA LYS A 58 11.02 -5.29 -3.56
C LYS A 58 9.57 -4.83 -3.40
N LEU A 59 9.00 -5.02 -2.20
CA LEU A 59 7.65 -4.56 -1.87
C LEU A 59 7.55 -3.05 -2.04
N GLY A 60 8.42 -2.28 -1.38
CA GLY A 60 8.40 -0.82 -1.44
C GLY A 60 8.51 -0.25 -2.86
N LYS A 61 9.33 -0.86 -3.73
CA LYS A 61 9.48 -0.44 -5.13
C LYS A 61 8.35 -0.92 -6.05
N GLY A 62 7.73 -2.05 -5.73
CA GLY A 62 6.90 -2.81 -6.67
C GLY A 62 5.40 -2.76 -6.41
N TRP A 63 4.97 -2.56 -5.16
CA TRP A 63 3.57 -2.75 -4.75
C TRP A 63 2.59 -1.92 -5.58
N GLY A 64 2.92 -0.64 -5.84
CA GLY A 64 2.08 0.32 -6.57
C GLY A 64 1.82 -0.04 -8.03
N LYS A 65 2.55 -1.01 -8.60
CA LYS A 65 2.42 -1.45 -10.00
C LYS A 65 1.89 -2.87 -10.14
N ARG A 66 1.65 -3.56 -9.02
CA ARG A 66 1.34 -4.99 -9.00
C ARG A 66 -0.07 -5.24 -8.50
N SER A 67 -0.96 -5.63 -9.41
CA SER A 67 -2.26 -6.20 -9.02
C SER A 67 -2.08 -7.60 -8.46
N ILE A 68 -2.89 -7.94 -7.46
CA ILE A 68 -2.85 -9.23 -6.76
C ILE A 68 -4.17 -9.94 -7.01
N LYS A 69 -4.11 -11.17 -7.53
CA LYS A 69 -5.28 -12.06 -7.57
C LYS A 69 -5.52 -12.62 -6.19
N VAL A 70 -6.79 -12.68 -5.79
CA VAL A 70 -7.21 -13.23 -4.49
C VAL A 70 -7.93 -14.55 -4.74
N PRO A 71 -7.24 -15.70 -4.65
CA PRO A 71 -7.87 -17.01 -4.75
C PRO A 71 -9.00 -17.12 -3.72
N ASN A 72 -10.17 -17.58 -4.15
CA ASN A 72 -11.37 -17.68 -3.31
C ASN A 72 -11.86 -16.33 -2.74
N GLY A 73 -11.48 -15.20 -3.35
CA GLY A 73 -11.86 -13.88 -2.84
C GLY A 73 -13.38 -13.62 -2.88
N GLY A 74 -14.04 -13.98 -3.98
CA GLY A 74 -15.49 -13.83 -4.13
C GLY A 74 -16.04 -12.43 -3.81
N GLN A 75 -17.28 -12.35 -3.35
CA GLN A 75 -17.95 -11.07 -3.07
C GLN A 75 -17.49 -10.39 -1.76
N SER A 76 -17.00 -11.16 -0.80
CA SER A 76 -16.71 -10.67 0.54
C SER A 76 -15.60 -11.50 1.19
N PRO A 77 -14.35 -11.38 0.71
CA PRO A 77 -13.22 -12.05 1.36
C PRO A 77 -13.07 -11.54 2.79
N ASP A 78 -12.67 -12.43 3.69
CA ASP A 78 -12.21 -12.04 5.01
C ASP A 78 -10.79 -11.45 4.94
N ILE A 79 -10.37 -10.83 6.05
CA ILE A 79 -9.04 -10.19 6.12
C ILE A 79 -7.91 -11.22 5.92
N VAL A 80 -8.05 -12.44 6.43
CA VAL A 80 -7.03 -13.50 6.31
C VAL A 80 -6.83 -13.91 4.85
N THR A 81 -7.90 -13.98 4.07
CA THR A 81 -7.86 -14.28 2.62
C THR A 81 -7.11 -13.20 1.85
N LEU A 82 -7.34 -11.93 2.18
CA LEU A 82 -6.64 -10.80 1.57
C LEU A 82 -5.15 -10.78 1.93
N VAL A 83 -4.82 -10.94 3.22
CA VAL A 83 -3.44 -10.98 3.72
C VAL A 83 -2.68 -12.18 3.15
N LYS A 84 -3.34 -13.34 3.00
CA LYS A 84 -2.76 -14.52 2.34
C LYS A 84 -2.41 -14.24 0.89
N ALA A 85 -3.31 -13.63 0.12
CA ALA A 85 -3.05 -13.28 -1.27
C ALA A 85 -1.90 -12.24 -1.40
N PHE A 86 -1.85 -11.29 -0.47
CA PHE A 86 -0.74 -10.35 -0.37
C PHE A 86 0.58 -11.06 -0.13
N ASN A 87 0.67 -11.92 0.90
CA ASN A 87 1.91 -12.62 1.25
C ASN A 87 2.39 -13.61 0.18
N GLN A 88 1.47 -14.18 -0.59
CA GLN A 88 1.81 -15.00 -1.76
C GLN A 88 2.49 -14.19 -2.88
N THR A 89 2.18 -12.90 -2.98
CA THR A 89 2.80 -12.00 -3.97
C THR A 89 4.05 -11.33 -3.42
N TRP A 90 4.04 -10.97 -2.14
CA TRP A 90 5.10 -10.27 -1.43
C TRP A 90 5.45 -11.06 -0.17
N PRO A 91 6.24 -12.14 -0.28
CA PRO A 91 6.59 -12.96 0.86
C PRO A 91 7.28 -12.15 1.96
N ASN A 92 6.72 -12.17 3.16
CA ASN A 92 7.29 -11.57 4.36
C ASN A 92 7.04 -12.52 5.54
N TYR A 93 8.06 -12.73 6.39
CA TYR A 93 7.97 -13.73 7.45
C TYR A 93 7.01 -13.31 8.58
N VAL A 94 6.94 -12.03 8.93
CA VAL A 94 6.00 -11.51 9.94
C VAL A 94 4.57 -11.75 9.48
N VAL A 95 4.28 -11.43 8.21
CA VAL A 95 2.98 -11.72 7.60
C VAL A 95 2.71 -13.23 7.55
N GLY A 96 3.72 -14.03 7.25
CA GLY A 96 3.65 -15.50 7.28
C GLY A 96 3.30 -16.06 8.66
N ALA A 97 3.91 -15.53 9.72
CA ALA A 97 3.72 -15.98 11.09
C ALA A 97 2.29 -15.68 11.60
N VAL A 98 1.72 -14.51 11.26
CA VAL A 98 0.29 -14.22 11.51
C VAL A 98 -0.61 -15.21 10.77
N LEU A 99 -0.30 -15.50 9.51
CA LEU A 99 -1.08 -16.43 8.71
C LEU A 99 -1.02 -17.87 9.25
N ASP A 100 0.10 -18.27 9.86
CA ASP A 100 0.24 -19.56 10.51
C ASP A 100 -0.68 -19.69 11.73
N LYS A 101 -0.76 -18.66 12.58
CA LYS A 101 -1.76 -18.60 13.67
C LYS A 101 -3.19 -18.59 13.13
N ALA A 102 -3.43 -17.84 12.04
CA ALA A 102 -4.74 -17.72 11.41
C ALA A 102 -5.26 -19.00 10.74
N LYS A 103 -4.42 -20.05 10.63
CA LYS A 103 -4.87 -21.41 10.21
C LYS A 103 -5.91 -21.98 11.17
N ASP A 104 -5.83 -21.65 12.46
CA ASP A 104 -6.93 -21.92 13.40
C ASP A 104 -8.03 -20.86 13.21
N PRO A 105 -9.23 -21.23 12.74
CA PRO A 105 -10.33 -20.29 12.57
C PRO A 105 -10.85 -19.69 13.89
N LYS A 106 -10.52 -20.29 15.04
CA LYS A 106 -10.91 -19.82 16.37
C LYS A 106 -9.86 -18.92 17.02
N PHE A 107 -8.64 -18.87 16.49
CA PHE A 107 -7.60 -17.98 16.99
C PHE A 107 -8.04 -16.52 16.83
N THR A 108 -7.88 -15.73 17.90
CA THR A 108 -8.24 -14.31 17.91
C THR A 108 -7.14 -13.42 18.48
N ARG A 109 -6.41 -13.88 19.50
CA ARG A 109 -5.33 -13.12 20.13
C ARG A 109 -4.38 -14.03 20.89
N GLU A 110 -3.10 -13.68 20.90
CA GLU A 110 -2.06 -14.21 21.77
C GLU A 110 -1.16 -13.07 22.22
N VAL A 111 -0.70 -13.12 23.47
CA VAL A 111 0.31 -12.22 24.02
C VAL A 111 1.41 -13.06 24.61
N ASP A 112 2.64 -12.75 24.23
CA ASP A 112 3.85 -13.25 24.86
C ASP A 112 4.45 -12.12 25.69
N GLU A 113 4.32 -12.20 27.01
CA GLU A 113 4.82 -11.18 27.94
C GLU A 113 6.34 -11.18 28.05
N GLU A 114 7.02 -12.28 27.72
CA GLU A 114 8.49 -12.38 27.79
C GLU A 114 9.14 -11.55 26.67
N TYR A 115 8.54 -11.56 25.48
CA TYR A 115 9.02 -10.86 24.30
C TYR A 115 8.20 -9.63 23.92
N ASP A 116 7.28 -9.22 24.80
CA ASP A 116 6.32 -8.12 24.58
C ASP A 116 5.64 -8.21 23.19
N THR A 117 5.28 -9.44 22.78
CA THR A 117 4.75 -9.70 21.44
C THR A 117 3.24 -9.89 21.50
N GLU A 118 2.50 -9.19 20.64
CA GLU A 118 1.05 -9.34 20.49
C GLU A 118 0.68 -9.75 19.07
N ILE A 119 -0.14 -10.80 18.95
CA ILE A 119 -0.70 -11.25 17.67
C ILE A 119 -2.21 -11.18 17.76
N ILE A 120 -2.86 -10.53 16.79
CA ILE A 120 -4.32 -10.39 16.74
C ILE A 120 -4.84 -10.86 15.38
N VAL A 121 -5.93 -11.63 15.41
CA VAL A 121 -6.71 -11.98 14.22
C VAL A 121 -8.20 -11.71 14.50
N ASP A 122 -8.63 -10.48 14.23
CA ASP A 122 -10.00 -10.03 14.39
C ASP A 122 -10.76 -10.08 13.06
N ARG A 123 -11.24 -11.28 12.71
CA ARG A 123 -11.99 -11.51 11.46
C ARG A 123 -13.30 -10.71 11.41
N LYS A 124 -13.89 -10.39 12.56
CA LYS A 124 -15.18 -9.69 12.66
C LYS A 124 -15.03 -8.23 12.25
N ASN A 125 -14.00 -7.57 12.76
CA ASN A 125 -13.69 -6.17 12.41
C ASN A 125 -12.81 -6.05 11.17
N GLY A 126 -12.28 -7.18 10.68
CA GLY A 126 -11.46 -7.23 9.48
C GLY A 126 -10.06 -6.69 9.71
N PHE A 127 -9.45 -7.06 10.85
CA PHE A 127 -8.15 -6.60 11.29
C PHE A 127 -7.24 -7.77 11.64
N VAL A 128 -5.96 -7.67 11.32
CA VAL A 128 -4.91 -8.55 11.83
C VAL A 128 -3.69 -7.73 12.20
N SER A 129 -2.95 -8.15 13.22
CA SER A 129 -1.67 -7.57 13.55
C SER A 129 -0.69 -8.61 14.09
N TRP A 130 0.59 -8.27 13.95
CA TRP A 130 1.71 -8.79 14.70
C TRP A 130 2.54 -7.60 15.12
N ASP A 131 2.82 -7.49 16.40
CA ASP A 131 3.73 -6.50 16.93
C ASP A 131 4.70 -7.21 17.85
N SER A 132 6.00 -7.18 17.53
CA SER A 132 7.03 -7.59 18.48
C SER A 132 7.55 -6.35 19.20
N GLY A 133 7.22 -6.21 20.48
CA GLY A 133 7.70 -5.12 21.35
C GLY A 133 9.20 -5.14 21.63
N GLY A 134 9.96 -6.06 21.01
CA GLY A 134 11.41 -6.15 21.09
C GLY A 134 12.16 -5.12 20.23
N THR A 135 13.48 -5.05 20.43
CA THR A 135 14.41 -4.12 19.75
C THR A 135 14.45 -4.22 18.23
N ASP A 136 13.91 -5.28 17.65
CA ASP A 136 13.98 -5.54 16.21
C ASP A 136 12.86 -4.81 15.43
N GLY A 137 11.78 -4.36 16.08
CA GLY A 137 10.79 -3.47 15.43
C GLY A 137 10.04 -4.11 14.25
N ASP A 138 9.89 -5.42 14.29
CA ASP A 138 9.09 -6.21 13.36
C ASP A 138 7.62 -6.05 13.66
N SER A 139 6.88 -5.50 12.70
CA SER A 139 5.45 -5.38 12.86
C SER A 139 4.72 -5.49 11.55
N MET A 140 3.49 -5.95 11.64
CA MET A 140 2.53 -5.80 10.56
C MET A 140 1.16 -5.50 11.13
N GLU A 141 0.45 -4.62 10.44
CA GLU A 141 -0.97 -4.40 10.65
C GLU A 141 -1.66 -4.50 9.30
N ALA A 142 -2.83 -5.10 9.27
CA ALA A 142 -3.70 -5.01 8.10
C ALA A 142 -5.15 -4.84 8.51
N CYS A 143 -5.88 -4.05 7.73
CA CYS A 143 -7.30 -3.87 7.92
C CYS A 143 -8.05 -3.74 6.59
N VAL A 144 -9.37 -3.86 6.66
CA VAL A 144 -10.24 -3.73 5.49
C VAL A 144 -11.46 -2.85 5.78
N TRP A 145 -11.68 -1.85 4.93
CA TRP A 145 -12.89 -1.03 4.94
C TRP A 145 -13.82 -1.42 3.80
N ARG A 146 -15.13 -1.40 4.06
CA ARG A 146 -16.16 -1.59 3.03
C ARG A 146 -16.46 -0.26 2.36
N ARG A 147 -16.39 -0.22 1.03
CA ARG A 147 -16.74 0.95 0.23
C ARG A 147 -18.21 0.92 -0.18
N ASN A 148 -18.80 2.10 -0.36
CA ASN A 148 -20.19 2.25 -0.78
C ASN A 148 -20.49 1.66 -2.17
N ASN A 149 -19.47 1.52 -3.03
CA ASN A 149 -19.57 0.91 -4.35
C ASN A 149 -19.49 -0.63 -4.32
N GLY A 150 -19.47 -1.26 -3.14
CA GLY A 150 -19.35 -2.71 -2.96
C GLY A 150 -17.93 -3.25 -3.02
N HIS A 151 -16.94 -2.41 -3.35
CA HIS A 151 -15.52 -2.78 -3.24
C HIS A 151 -15.05 -2.74 -1.78
N ARG A 152 -13.80 -3.12 -1.56
CA ARG A 152 -13.15 -2.99 -0.26
C ARG A 152 -11.82 -2.29 -0.40
N LEU A 153 -11.52 -1.38 0.52
CA LEU A 153 -10.17 -0.86 0.67
C LEU A 153 -9.43 -1.78 1.62
N PHE A 154 -8.38 -2.45 1.12
CA PHE A 154 -7.44 -3.22 1.93
C PHE A 154 -6.20 -2.37 2.16
N ALA A 155 -5.79 -2.23 3.42
CA ALA A 155 -4.49 -1.66 3.77
C ALA A 155 -3.67 -2.67 4.55
N ILE A 156 -2.36 -2.64 4.32
CA ILE A 156 -1.38 -3.39 5.07
C ILE A 156 -0.14 -2.52 5.25
N GLN A 157 0.31 -2.40 6.50
CA GLN A 157 1.61 -1.87 6.85
C GLN A 157 2.50 -3.03 7.30
N VAL A 158 3.75 -3.00 6.86
CA VAL A 158 4.78 -3.97 7.25
C VAL A 158 6.04 -3.19 7.62
N SER A 159 6.64 -3.54 8.75
CA SER A 159 7.92 -3.05 9.24
C SER A 159 8.86 -4.24 9.43
N SER A 160 10.15 -4.05 9.18
CA SER A 160 11.16 -5.10 9.34
C SER A 160 12.50 -4.53 9.81
N PRO A 161 13.33 -5.29 10.55
CA PRO A 161 14.56 -4.88 11.23
C PRO A 161 15.72 -4.92 10.24
N VAL A 162 15.49 -4.52 8.99
CA VAL A 162 16.63 -4.32 8.08
C VAL A 162 17.23 -3.00 8.53
N ASP A 163 18.45 -2.92 9.05
CA ASP A 163 19.06 -1.63 9.36
C ASP A 163 19.36 -0.89 8.04
N PRO A 164 18.70 0.26 7.75
CA PRO A 164 17.77 1.00 8.59
C PRO A 164 16.32 0.58 8.38
N VAL A 165 15.56 0.53 9.48
CA VAL A 165 14.20 -0.03 9.53
C VAL A 165 13.36 0.43 8.33
N ILE A 166 12.85 -0.53 7.58
CA ILE A 166 12.01 -0.27 6.40
C ILE A 166 10.55 -0.49 6.79
N THR A 167 9.77 0.59 6.76
CA THR A 167 8.32 0.52 6.90
C THR A 167 7.65 0.85 5.57
N VAL A 168 6.75 -0.02 5.11
CA VAL A 168 5.95 0.19 3.91
C VAL A 168 4.48 0.07 4.26
N ILE A 169 3.68 1.05 3.82
CA ILE A 169 2.22 0.95 3.80
C ILE A 169 1.72 0.81 2.36
N CYS A 170 0.82 -0.14 2.14
CA CYS A 170 0.21 -0.41 0.84
C CYS A 170 -1.30 -0.29 0.93
N PHE A 171 -1.92 0.28 -0.11
CA PHE A 171 -3.36 0.39 -0.24
C PHE A 171 -3.82 -0.28 -1.52
N TYR A 172 -4.89 -1.06 -1.42
CA TYR A 172 -5.46 -1.80 -2.54
C TYR A 172 -6.98 -1.69 -2.56
N ASP A 173 -7.54 -1.41 -3.73
CA ASP A 173 -8.95 -1.55 -4.02
C ASP A 173 -9.25 -3.00 -4.44
N TYR A 174 -10.04 -3.71 -3.62
CA TYR A 174 -10.52 -5.03 -3.94
C TYR A 174 -11.80 -4.96 -4.77
N ASP A 175 -11.70 -5.45 -6.00
CA ASP A 175 -12.83 -5.62 -6.91
C ASP A 175 -13.41 -7.04 -6.77
N PRO A 176 -14.63 -7.19 -6.21
CA PRO A 176 -15.26 -8.50 -6.00
C PRO A 176 -15.67 -9.21 -7.30
N LYS A 177 -15.82 -8.49 -8.41
CA LYS A 177 -16.17 -9.10 -9.71
C LYS A 177 -14.99 -9.83 -10.31
N THR A 178 -13.79 -9.29 -10.12
CA THR A 178 -12.55 -9.84 -10.69
C THR A 178 -11.69 -10.58 -9.67
N ALA A 179 -12.09 -10.58 -8.39
CA ALA A 179 -11.34 -11.10 -7.25
C ALA A 179 -9.88 -10.60 -7.26
N THR A 180 -9.71 -9.29 -7.42
CA THR A 180 -8.40 -8.67 -7.62
C THR A 180 -8.23 -7.46 -6.70
N LEU A 181 -7.09 -7.39 -6.02
CA LEU A 181 -6.59 -6.20 -5.36
C LEU A 181 -5.80 -5.37 -6.39
N LYS A 182 -6.28 -4.17 -6.69
CA LYS A 182 -5.60 -3.20 -7.55
C LYS A 182 -4.92 -2.16 -6.67
N PRO A 183 -3.62 -1.86 -6.88
CA PRO A 183 -2.97 -0.80 -6.12
C PRO A 183 -3.75 0.50 -6.26
N GLU A 184 -3.94 1.18 -5.15
CA GLU A 184 -4.53 2.51 -5.09
C GLU A 184 -3.52 3.46 -4.45
N ALA A 185 -3.54 4.73 -4.85
CA ALA A 185 -2.79 5.75 -4.15
C ALA A 185 -3.21 5.79 -2.67
N SER A 186 -2.32 6.29 -1.80
CA SER A 186 -2.69 6.55 -0.42
C SER A 186 -4.01 7.32 -0.40
N PRO A 187 -5.04 6.88 0.33
CA PRO A 187 -6.30 7.62 0.43
C PRO A 187 -6.11 8.98 1.13
N VAL A 188 -4.87 9.28 1.53
CA VAL A 188 -4.44 10.45 2.29
C VAL A 188 -3.57 11.37 1.44
N ASP A 189 -4.05 11.74 0.26
CA ASP A 189 -3.36 12.62 -0.70
C ASP A 189 -2.96 13.99 -0.10
N SER A 190 -3.55 14.38 1.04
CA SER A 190 -3.34 15.67 1.69
C SER A 190 -2.29 15.67 2.80
N PHE A 191 -1.72 14.52 3.19
CA PHE A 191 -0.73 14.52 4.27
C PHE A 191 0.54 15.25 3.83
N LYS A 192 0.87 16.32 4.57
CA LYS A 192 2.12 17.05 4.48
C LYS A 192 2.76 17.00 5.85
N GLY A 193 3.65 16.03 6.02
CA GLY A 193 4.38 15.88 7.28
C GLY A 193 5.18 17.13 7.63
N SER A 194 5.43 17.33 8.93
CA SER A 194 6.18 18.49 9.44
C SER A 194 7.69 18.40 9.20
N GLY A 195 8.18 17.32 8.59
CA GLY A 195 9.60 17.03 8.42
C GLY A 195 10.21 16.19 9.54
N ALA A 196 9.37 15.43 10.26
CA ALA A 196 9.76 14.58 11.39
C ALA A 196 10.77 13.48 11.03
N GLU A 197 11.54 13.04 12.04
CA GLU A 197 12.54 11.97 11.88
C GLU A 197 11.90 10.59 11.69
N TYR A 198 10.70 10.38 12.26
CA TYR A 198 9.97 9.11 12.20
C TYR A 198 8.46 9.34 12.01
N VAL A 199 7.88 8.55 11.12
CA VAL A 199 6.44 8.54 10.81
C VAL A 199 5.92 7.12 11.02
N SER A 200 4.86 6.95 11.81
CA SER A 200 4.16 5.69 11.98
C SER A 200 2.75 5.74 11.41
N TYR A 201 2.23 4.57 11.05
CA TYR A 201 0.88 4.39 10.54
C TYR A 201 0.13 3.47 11.48
N ILE A 202 -1.09 3.85 11.87
CA ILE A 202 -1.92 3.05 12.77
C ILE A 202 -3.19 2.70 12.02
N LEU A 203 -3.41 1.41 11.82
CA LEU A 203 -4.62 0.87 11.20
C LEU A 203 -5.67 0.55 12.26
N PRO A 204 -6.95 0.90 12.04
CA PRO A 204 -7.98 0.71 13.06
C PRO A 204 -8.36 -0.76 13.20
N ARG A 205 -8.15 -1.33 14.38
CA ARG A 205 -8.83 -2.57 14.79
C ARG A 205 -10.31 -2.36 15.04
N VAL A 206 -10.66 -1.29 15.75
CA VAL A 206 -12.03 -0.88 16.07
C VAL A 206 -12.24 0.55 15.58
N GLY A 207 -13.43 0.83 15.06
CA GLY A 207 -13.69 2.10 14.38
C GLY A 207 -13.17 2.05 12.94
N LYS A 208 -12.96 3.22 12.35
CA LYS A 208 -12.54 3.33 10.94
C LYS A 208 -11.52 4.45 10.69
N ASP A 209 -11.06 5.10 11.75
CA ASP A 209 -10.12 6.21 11.62
C ASP A 209 -8.73 5.66 11.34
N PHE A 210 -8.08 6.22 10.32
CA PHE A 210 -6.69 5.98 10.01
C PHE A 210 -5.84 7.08 10.62
N ILE A 211 -4.76 6.72 11.29
CA ILE A 211 -3.91 7.69 11.98
C ILE A 211 -2.51 7.61 11.39
N ILE A 212 -1.96 8.77 11.06
CA ILE A 212 -0.55 8.95 10.79
C ILE A 212 0.04 9.68 11.98
N SER A 213 1.13 9.18 12.54
CA SER A 213 1.79 9.84 13.65
C SER A 213 3.21 10.26 13.30
N GLU A 214 3.63 11.42 13.77
CA GLU A 214 4.97 11.97 13.63
C GLU A 214 5.63 12.13 14.99
N TYR A 215 6.88 11.70 15.08
CA TYR A 215 7.73 11.90 16.24
C TYR A 215 8.77 12.95 15.92
N THR A 216 8.74 14.04 16.68
CA THR A 216 9.70 15.14 16.64
C THR A 216 10.37 15.24 18.01
N ASP A 217 11.54 15.88 18.09
CA ASP A 217 12.26 16.12 19.34
C ASP A 217 11.38 16.72 20.45
N ASP A 218 10.38 17.53 20.06
CA ASP A 218 9.56 18.32 20.99
C ASP A 218 8.13 17.78 21.18
N ALA A 219 7.72 16.76 20.42
CA ALA A 219 6.32 16.33 20.39
C ALA A 219 6.04 15.03 19.64
N TYR A 220 4.94 14.41 20.06
CA TYR A 220 4.24 13.38 19.32
C TYR A 220 2.96 13.96 18.69
N ILE A 221 2.86 13.93 17.36
CA ILE A 221 1.77 14.54 16.59
C ILE A 221 0.96 13.43 15.91
N LYS A 222 -0.35 13.40 16.10
CA LYS A 222 -1.26 12.48 15.40
C LYS A 222 -2.12 13.24 14.41
N TYR A 223 -2.16 12.78 13.17
CA TYR A 223 -3.04 13.25 12.10
C TYR A 223 -4.12 12.20 11.90
N ILE A 224 -5.36 12.56 12.21
CA ILE A 224 -6.49 11.64 12.22
C ILE A 224 -7.29 11.85 10.94
N TYR A 225 -7.55 10.75 10.23
CA TYR A 225 -8.33 10.73 9.01
C TYR A 225 -9.55 9.83 9.19
N THR A 226 -10.74 10.42 9.01
CA THR A 226 -12.01 9.74 9.23
C THR A 226 -12.54 9.14 7.93
N TRP A 227 -13.09 7.93 8.03
CA TRP A 227 -13.68 7.22 6.91
C TRP A 227 -15.05 7.79 6.50
N ASP A 228 -15.18 8.22 5.24
CA ASP A 228 -16.43 8.79 4.70
C ASP A 228 -17.35 7.77 4.00
N GLY A 229 -16.97 6.49 3.96
CA GLY A 229 -17.65 5.45 3.19
C GLY A 229 -16.96 5.06 1.89
N THR A 230 -15.99 5.86 1.43
CA THR A 230 -15.23 5.63 0.19
C THR A 230 -13.73 5.78 0.41
N LYS A 231 -13.31 6.82 1.15
CA LYS A 231 -11.91 7.11 1.46
C LYS A 231 -11.75 7.73 2.85
N HIS A 232 -10.51 7.95 3.24
CA HIS A 232 -10.15 8.66 4.46
C HIS A 232 -10.03 10.16 4.17
N VAL A 233 -10.65 10.99 5.00
CA VAL A 233 -10.63 12.47 4.87
C VAL A 233 -10.00 13.05 6.13
N PHE A 234 -9.12 14.04 5.97
CA PHE A 234 -8.48 14.70 7.11
C PHE A 234 -9.54 15.26 8.06
N SER A 235 -9.41 14.91 9.35
CA SER A 235 -10.34 15.30 10.39
C SER A 235 -9.69 16.32 11.32
N LYS A 236 -8.59 15.95 11.98
CA LYS A 236 -7.90 16.80 12.95
C LYS A 236 -6.47 16.38 13.21
N THR A 237 -5.73 17.27 13.86
CA THR A 237 -4.40 16.99 14.42
C THR A 237 -4.48 17.07 15.95
N THR A 238 -3.84 16.13 16.65
CA THR A 238 -3.60 16.21 18.09
C THR A 238 -2.10 16.23 18.36
N LYS A 239 -1.68 16.96 19.39
CA LYS A 239 -0.28 17.09 19.77
C LYS A 239 -0.14 16.74 21.25
N GLU A 240 0.72 15.78 21.53
CA GLU A 240 1.12 15.36 22.87
C GLU A 240 2.56 15.84 23.08
N LYS A 241 2.83 16.46 24.23
CA LYS A 241 4.16 16.94 24.64
C LYS A 241 4.75 15.97 25.64
#